data_AF-A0A2M7X8H2-F1
#
_entry.id   AF-A0A2M7X8H2-F1
#
_cell.length_a   1.000
_cell.length_b   1.000
_cell.length_c   1.000
_cell.angle_alpha   90.00
_cell.angle_beta   90.00
_cell.angle_gamma   90.00
#
_symmetry.space_group_name_H-M   'P 1'
#
loop_
_entity.id
_entity.type
_entity.pdbx_description
1 polymer ?
#
loop_
_entity_poly.entity_id
_entity_poly.type
_entity_poly.pdbx_seq_one_letter_code
_entity_poly.pdbx_strand_id
1 'polypeptide(L)' 'MATPLTVRQPPASQRRRIAILGATGSIGSNALAVIALHPERFEVVALSAQRNIHKLLLFCQQFRPRRVVVTE' A
#
# COMPACT_ATOMS: atom_id res chain seq x y z
N MET A 1 23.89 -5.40 -21.25
CA MET A 1 22.54 -4.99 -21.68
C MET A 1 21.55 -5.38 -20.59
N ALA A 2 20.91 -4.42 -19.91
CA ALA A 2 20.01 -4.71 -18.78
C ALA A 2 18.62 -5.08 -19.32
N THR A 3 18.17 -6.31 -19.06
CA THR A 3 16.81 -6.76 -19.37
C THR A 3 15.80 -5.87 -18.63
N PRO A 4 14.75 -5.35 -19.29
CA PRO A 4 13.77 -4.50 -18.61
C PRO A 4 13.07 -5.29 -17.50
N LEU A 5 12.92 -4.67 -16.33
CA LEU A 5 12.12 -5.21 -15.24
C LEU A 5 10.65 -5.22 -15.68
N THR A 6 10.17 -6.34 -16.22
CA THR A 6 8.76 -6.52 -16.54
C THR A 6 7.97 -6.64 -15.24
N VAL A 7 7.24 -5.58 -14.88
CA VAL A 7 6.28 -5.63 -13.77
C VAL A 7 5.16 -6.59 -14.15
N ARG A 8 5.08 -7.73 -13.47
CA ARG A 8 3.94 -8.65 -13.62
C ARG A 8 2.67 -7.94 -13.19
N GLN A 9 1.77 -7.68 -14.13
CA GLN A 9 0.40 -7.29 -13.82
C GLN A 9 -0.40 -8.54 -13.49
N PRO A 10 -1.23 -8.53 -12.43
CA PRO A 10 -2.18 -9.60 -12.21
C PRO A 10 -3.18 -9.65 -13.37
N PRO A 11 -3.76 -10.83 -13.63
CA PRO A 11 -4.84 -10.96 -14.60
C PRO A 11 -5.96 -9.96 -14.29
N ALA A 12 -6.68 -9.50 -15.32
CA ALA A 12 -7.68 -8.43 -15.21
C ALA A 12 -8.79 -8.71 -14.18
N SER A 13 -8.98 -9.97 -13.80
CA SER A 13 -9.95 -10.42 -12.79
C SER A 13 -9.48 -10.30 -11.33
N GLN A 14 -8.20 -9.97 -11.07
CA GLN A 14 -7.64 -9.97 -9.73
C GLN A 14 -7.09 -8.61 -9.31
N ARG A 15 -7.45 -8.18 -8.08
CA ARG A 15 -6.91 -6.97 -7.45
C ARG A 15 -5.39 -7.03 -7.35
N ARG A 16 -4.73 -5.93 -7.70
CA ARG A 16 -3.29 -5.72 -7.47
C ARG A 16 -3.03 -5.61 -5.97
N ARG A 17 -2.21 -6.51 -5.46
CA ARG A 17 -1.81 -6.55 -4.05
C ARG A 17 -0.64 -5.60 -3.84
N ILE A 18 -0.83 -4.58 -3.01
CA ILE A 18 0.13 -3.50 -2.80
C ILE A 18 0.63 -3.50 -1.36
N ALA A 19 1.94 -3.41 -1.19
CA ALA A 19 2.59 -3.08 0.07
C ALA A 19 3.07 -1.62 0.00
N ILE A 20 2.71 -0.80 0.98
CA ILE A 20 3.17 0.59 1.07
C ILE A 20 4.23 0.70 2.16
N LEU A 21 5.46 1.01 1.75
CA LEU A 21 6.56 1.27 2.68
C LEU A 21 6.66 2.78 2.93
N GLY A 22 6.44 3.21 4.18
CA GLY A 22 6.33 4.63 4.52
C GLY A 22 4.94 5.22 4.25
N ALA A 23 3.89 4.51 4.65
CA ALA A 23 2.48 4.86 4.46
C ALA A 23 2.10 6.26 4.96
N THR A 24 2.72 6.71 6.05
CA THR A 24 2.40 8.01 6.66
C THR A 24 3.08 9.19 5.98
N GLY A 25 4.09 8.94 5.14
CA GLY A 25 4.77 9.96 4.33
C GLY A 25 3.90 10.48 3.18
N SER A 26 4.40 11.49 2.47
CA SER A 26 3.67 12.13 1.35
C SER A 26 3.29 11.12 0.26
N ILE A 27 4.27 10.37 -0.27
CA ILE A 27 4.03 9.38 -1.32
C ILE A 27 3.09 8.28 -0.84
N GLY A 28 3.31 7.73 0.36
CA GLY A 28 2.46 6.69 0.93
C GLY A 28 1.02 7.14 1.12
N SER A 29 0.80 8.35 1.63
CA SER A 29 -0.54 8.91 1.84
C SER A 29 -1.26 9.15 0.51
N ASN A 30 -0.56 9.71 -0.47
CA ASN A 30 -1.12 9.96 -1.80
C ASN A 30 -1.44 8.65 -2.54
N ALA A 31 -0.56 7.66 -2.44
CA ALA A 31 -0.81 6.34 -3.00
C ALA A 31 -2.06 5.68 -2.36
N LEU A 32 -2.22 5.78 -1.04
CA LEU A 32 -3.40 5.29 -0.34
C LEU A 32 -4.67 6.04 -0.75
N ALA A 33 -4.60 7.34 -0.99
CA ALA A 33 -5.72 8.11 -1.52
C ALA A 33 -6.17 7.60 -2.90
N VAL A 34 -5.23 7.31 -3.81
CA VAL A 34 -5.55 6.71 -5.12
C VAL A 34 -6.13 5.30 -4.97
N ILE A 35 -5.58 4.49 -4.06
CA ILE A 35 -6.11 3.14 -3.80
C ILE A 35 -7.54 3.20 -3.24
N ALA A 36 -7.86 4.16 -2.38
CA ALA A 36 -9.20 4.36 -1.84
C ALA A 36 -10.24 4.70 -2.92
N LEU A 37 -9.83 5.37 -4.00
CA LEU A 37 -10.69 5.67 -5.15
C LEU A 37 -10.94 4.46 -6.07
N HIS A 38 -10.12 3.40 -5.95
CA HIS A 38 -10.17 2.22 -6.83
C HIS A 38 -10.09 0.89 -6.05
N PRO A 39 -10.98 0.63 -5.07
CA PRO A 39 -10.94 -0.57 -4.24
C PRO A 39 -11.18 -1.87 -5.02
N GLU A 40 -11.76 -1.79 -6.21
CA GLU A 40 -11.97 -2.91 -7.13
C GLU A 40 -10.68 -3.34 -7.84
N ARG A 41 -9.67 -2.46 -7.91
CA ARG A 41 -8.39 -2.72 -8.60
C ARG A 41 -7.25 -3.03 -7.65
N PHE A 42 -7.33 -2.63 -6.39
CA PHE A 42 -6.22 -2.70 -5.45
C PHE A 42 -6.62 -3.34 -4.11
N GLU A 43 -5.70 -4.11 -3.53
CA GLU A 43 -5.78 -4.64 -2.17
C GLU A 43 -4.52 -4.19 -1.43
N VAL A 44 -4.66 -3.42 -0.34
CA VAL A 44 -3.53 -3.10 0.53
C VAL A 44 -3.25 -4.30 1.41
N VAL A 45 -2.11 -4.94 1.21
CA VAL A 45 -1.74 -6.14 1.98
C VAL A 45 -0.78 -5.86 3.13
N ALA A 46 -0.02 -4.77 3.04
CA ALA A 46 0.92 -4.37 4.07
C ALA A 46 1.10 -2.84 4.12
N LEU A 47 1.22 -2.32 5.34
CA LEU A 47 1.62 -0.93 5.59
C LEU A 47 2.85 -0.90 6.49
N SER A 48 3.79 0.01 6.23
CA SER A 48 4.82 0.37 7.21
C SER A 48 4.85 1.87 7.50
N ALA A 49 5.25 2.23 8.71
CA ALA A 49 5.58 3.61 9.06
C ALA A 49 6.70 3.66 10.08
N GLN A 50 7.27 4.86 10.25
CA GLN A 50 8.23 5.15 11.30
C GLN A 50 7.49 5.74 12.51
N ARG A 51 7.34 7.07 12.59
CA ARG A 51 6.94 7.75 13.84
C ARG A 51 5.45 8.04 14.01
N ASN A 52 4.69 8.19 12.91
CA ASN A 52 3.30 8.68 12.98
C ASN A 52 2.29 7.55 13.16
N ILE A 53 2.28 6.96 14.36
CA ILE A 53 1.45 5.78 14.68
C ILE A 53 -0.05 6.09 14.59
N HIS A 54 -0.48 7.28 14.99
CA HIS A 54 -1.90 7.65 14.93
C HIS A 54 -2.42 7.63 13.49
N LYS A 55 -1.68 8.24 12.55
CA LYS A 55 -2.04 8.22 11.13
C LYS A 55 -1.97 6.82 10.54
N LEU A 56 -0.97 6.01 10.94
CA LEU A 56 -0.88 4.61 10.54
C LEU A 56 -2.10 3.81 11.00
N LEU A 57 -2.56 4.01 12.24
CA LEU A 57 -3.73 3.33 12.80
C LEU A 57 -4.99 3.63 12.00
N LEU A 58 -5.21 4.89 11.61
CA LEU A 58 -6.34 5.28 10.75
C LEU A 58 -6.30 4.54 9.40
N PHE A 59 -5.13 4.44 8.78
CA PHE A 59 -4.97 3.65 7.56
C PHE A 59 -5.21 2.15 7.80
N CYS A 60 -4.79 1.61 8.94
CA CYS A 60 -5.05 0.20 9.26
C CYS A 60 -6.54 -0.08 9.45
N GLN A 61 -7.29 0.83 10.06
CA GLN A 61 -8.74 0.72 10.21
C GLN A 61 -9.47 0.77 8.86
N GLN A 62 -9.04 1.66 7.97
CA GLN A 62 -9.62 1.85 6.65
C GLN A 62 -9.31 0.68 5.71
N PHE A 63 -8.06 0.27 5.60
CA PHE A 63 -7.61 -0.69 4.59
C PHE A 63 -7.52 -2.13 5.09
N ARG A 64 -7.58 -2.34 6.41
CA ARG A 64 -7.49 -3.66 7.05
C ARG A 64 -6.35 -4.53 6.48
N PRO A 65 -5.11 -4.02 6.42
CA PRO A 65 -3.99 -4.76 5.85
C PRO A 65 -3.70 -6.01 6.68
N ARG A 66 -3.19 -7.07 6.01
CA ARG A 66 -2.83 -8.32 6.69
C ARG A 66 -1.58 -8.20 7.55
N ARG A 67 -0.74 -7.20 7.27
CA ARG A 67 0.53 -6.95 7.96
C ARG A 67 0.74 -5.47 8.18
N VAL A 68 1.27 -5.12 9.34
CA VAL A 68 1.65 -3.75 9.70
C VAL A 68 3.02 -3.81 10.35
N VAL A 69 3.94 -2.93 9.93
CA VAL A 69 5.29 -2.86 10.49
C VAL A 69 5.55 -1.43 10.97
N VAL A 70 6.07 -1.31 12.18
CA VAL A 70 6.58 -0.07 12.75
C VAL A 70 8.06 -0.27 13.00
N THR A 71 8.90 0.63 12.51
CA THR A 71 10.36 0.47 12.58
C THR A 71 11.01 1.20 13.74
N GLU A 72 10.36 2.21 14.33
CA GLU A 72 10.88 3.05 15.43
C GLU A 72 9.74 3.43 16.39
#